data_AF-A0A2G6L1A2-F1
#
_entry.id   AF-A0A2G6L1A2-F1
#
_cell.length_a   1.000
_cell.length_b   1.000
_cell.length_c   1.000
_cell.angle_alpha   90.00
_cell.angle_beta   90.00
_cell.angle_gamma   90.00
#
_symmetry.space_group_name_H-M   'P 1'
#
loop_
_entity.id
_entity.type
_entity.pdbx_description
1 polymer ?
#
loop_
_entity_poly.entity_id
_entity_poly.type
_entity_poly.pdbx_seq_one_letter_code
_entity_poly.pdbx_strand_id
1 'polypeptide(L)'
;MISTKSIDGQIRKIESKSDSKIFYDFEFWAESDEETYGLVCLIQISHPTNLFITEMSADELAISSEAKMLEVVKNRVSQQTGVPGLVFPKVIRFDEKKGDVKAGFQAFLKSYEKPIPVYESIFDQSKEAIQIEKLSIDEFKGLGGKIHLLGNISM
;
A
#
# COMPACT_ATOMS: atom_id res chain seq x y z
N MET A 1 4.79 0.89 30.18
CA MET A 1 3.76 0.25 29.32
C MET A 1 4.18 0.52 27.90
N ILE A 2 4.34 -0.53 27.09
CA ILE A 2 4.57 -0.36 25.66
C ILE A 2 3.17 -0.12 25.06
N SER A 3 2.95 1.07 24.51
CA SER A 3 1.68 1.40 23.85
C SER A 3 1.60 0.63 22.53
N THR A 4 0.50 -0.08 22.30
CA THR A 4 0.20 -0.68 20.99
C THR A 4 -0.43 0.39 20.12
N LYS A 5 0.07 0.58 18.89
CA LYS A 5 -0.51 1.47 17.89
C LYS A 5 -1.68 0.75 17.21
N SER A 6 -2.88 1.30 17.32
CA SER A 6 -4.04 0.81 16.59
C SER A 6 -4.04 1.39 15.19
N ILE A 7 -4.30 0.57 14.18
CA ILE A 7 -4.39 0.99 12.79
C ILE A 7 -5.74 0.60 12.21
N ASP A 8 -6.25 1.45 11.32
CA ASP A 8 -7.46 1.17 10.54
C ASP A 8 -7.15 1.38 9.06
N GLY A 9 -8.03 0.89 8.20
CA GLY A 9 -7.86 0.99 6.76
C GLY A 9 -8.67 -0.01 5.96
N GLN A 10 -8.26 -0.17 4.72
CA GLN A 10 -8.92 -1.07 3.77
C GLN A 10 -7.91 -1.68 2.81
N ILE A 11 -8.34 -2.73 2.11
CA ILE A 11 -7.52 -3.44 1.14
C ILE A 11 -7.78 -2.87 -0.25
N ARG A 12 -6.71 -2.55 -0.97
CA ARG A 12 -6.75 -2.19 -2.38
C ARG A 12 -6.44 -3.42 -3.21
N LYS A 13 -7.38 -3.83 -4.07
CA LYS A 13 -7.16 -4.89 -5.05
C LYS A 13 -6.64 -4.27 -6.34
N ILE A 14 -5.44 -4.69 -6.73
CA ILE A 14 -4.68 -4.08 -7.81
C ILE A 14 -4.45 -5.12 -8.90
N GLU A 15 -4.75 -4.78 -10.14
CA GLU A 15 -4.61 -5.65 -11.31
C GLU A 15 -3.53 -5.13 -12.25
N SER A 16 -2.59 -6.01 -12.61
CA SER A 16 -1.58 -5.78 -13.63
C SER A 16 -2.23 -5.68 -15.01
N LYS A 17 -1.99 -4.57 -15.73
CA LYS A 17 -2.59 -4.32 -17.05
C LYS A 17 -2.11 -5.28 -18.14
N SER A 18 -0.95 -5.92 -17.96
CA SER A 18 -0.33 -6.74 -19.00
C SER A 18 -0.75 -8.20 -18.98
N ASP A 19 -1.04 -8.74 -17.80
CA ASP A 19 -1.26 -10.17 -17.60
C ASP A 19 -2.42 -10.50 -16.64
N SER A 20 -3.21 -9.48 -16.25
CA SER A 20 -4.38 -9.60 -15.35
C SER A 20 -4.10 -10.29 -14.01
N LYS A 21 -2.83 -10.34 -13.60
CA LYS A 21 -2.48 -10.84 -12.27
C LYS A 21 -2.87 -9.83 -11.21
N ILE A 22 -3.37 -10.33 -10.10
CA ILE A 22 -3.87 -9.54 -8.98
C ILE A 22 -2.87 -9.58 -7.84
N PHE A 23 -2.66 -8.42 -7.22
CA PHE A 23 -2.02 -8.27 -5.93
C PHE A 23 -2.82 -7.29 -5.06
N TYR A 24 -2.49 -7.25 -3.78
CA TYR A 24 -3.22 -6.47 -2.80
C TYR A 24 -2.29 -5.54 -2.06
N ASP A 25 -2.81 -4.41 -1.61
CA ASP A 25 -2.11 -3.44 -0.77
C ASP A 25 -3.04 -2.97 0.36
N PHE A 26 -2.48 -2.38 1.41
CA PHE A 26 -3.24 -1.81 2.53
C PHE A 26 -3.22 -0.28 2.45
N GLU A 27 -4.41 0.33 2.39
CA GLU A 27 -4.58 1.78 2.53
C GLU A 27 -4.88 2.09 4.00
N PHE A 28 -3.93 2.72 4.68
CA PHE A 28 -4.08 3.15 6.07
C PHE A 28 -5.02 4.36 6.17
N TRP A 29 -5.89 4.33 7.18
CA TRP A 29 -6.73 5.45 7.58
C TRP A 29 -6.31 5.93 8.96
N ALA A 30 -6.20 7.25 9.12
CA ALA A 30 -6.03 7.86 10.43
C ALA A 30 -6.57 9.29 10.44
N GLU A 31 -6.73 9.85 11.63
CA GLU A 31 -7.17 11.22 11.84
C GLU A 31 -6.02 12.22 11.60
N SER A 32 -4.78 11.74 11.74
CA SER A 32 -3.56 12.53 11.50
C SER A 32 -2.46 11.75 10.79
N ASP A 33 -1.59 12.48 10.09
CA ASP A 33 -0.41 11.88 9.45
C ASP A 33 0.55 11.24 10.48
N GLU A 34 0.60 11.76 11.71
CA GLU A 34 1.42 11.22 12.81
C GLU A 34 1.04 9.77 13.18
N GLU A 35 -0.23 9.41 13.01
CA GLU A 35 -0.74 8.07 13.31
C GLU A 35 -0.33 7.05 12.25
N THR A 36 -0.26 7.46 10.98
CA THR A 36 0.21 6.60 9.89
C THR A 36 1.70 6.69 9.61
N TYR A 37 2.39 7.67 10.18
CA TYR A 37 3.80 7.91 9.91
C TYR A 37 4.65 6.67 10.23
N GLY A 38 5.47 6.28 9.26
CA GLY A 38 6.33 5.10 9.36
C GLY A 38 5.61 3.76 9.14
N LEU A 39 4.28 3.71 9.00
CA LEU A 39 3.58 2.48 8.64
C LEU A 39 3.81 2.14 7.17
N VAL A 40 4.11 0.87 6.92
CA VAL A 40 4.27 0.34 5.57
C VAL A 40 3.63 -1.03 5.43
N CYS A 41 3.18 -1.31 4.22
CA CYS A 41 2.66 -2.62 3.81
C CYS A 41 3.61 -3.26 2.79
N LEU A 42 4.02 -4.49 3.06
CA LEU A 42 4.79 -5.34 2.14
C LEU A 42 3.93 -6.49 1.64
N ILE A 43 4.17 -6.90 0.40
CA ILE A 43 3.45 -7.97 -0.29
C ILE A 43 4.44 -9.09 -0.60
N GLN A 44 4.06 -10.33 -0.37
CA GLN A 44 4.85 -11.47 -0.83
C GLN A 44 4.58 -11.78 -2.32
N ILE A 45 5.58 -11.65 -3.20
CA ILE A 45 5.40 -11.87 -4.65
C ILE A 45 4.82 -13.27 -4.94
N SER A 46 5.32 -14.31 -4.27
CA SER A 46 4.86 -15.69 -4.51
C SER A 46 3.46 -15.98 -3.97
N HIS A 47 2.96 -15.17 -3.03
CA HIS A 47 1.62 -15.28 -2.45
C HIS A 47 1.05 -13.87 -2.22
N PRO A 48 0.56 -13.19 -3.29
CA PRO A 48 0.16 -11.78 -3.24
C PRO A 48 -1.01 -11.46 -2.29
N THR A 49 -1.64 -12.49 -1.71
CA THR A 49 -2.68 -12.40 -0.67
C THR A 49 -2.09 -12.38 0.75
N ASN A 50 -0.77 -12.46 0.92
CA ASN A 50 -0.09 -12.28 2.21
C ASN A 50 0.46 -10.86 2.30
N LEU A 51 -0.10 -10.06 3.21
CA LEU A 51 0.32 -8.70 3.51
C LEU A 51 1.05 -8.64 4.84
N PHE A 52 2.12 -7.87 4.91
CA PHE A 52 2.92 -7.66 6.11
C PHE A 52 2.94 -6.18 6.43
N ILE A 53 2.37 -5.81 7.57
CA ILE A 53 2.32 -4.43 8.02
C ILE A 53 3.29 -4.27 9.18
N THR A 54 4.18 -3.29 9.05
CA THR A 54 5.14 -2.92 10.09
C THR A 54 5.26 -1.41 10.18
N GLU A 55 5.68 -0.93 11.33
CA GLU A 55 6.19 0.42 11.50
C GLU A 55 7.71 0.41 11.26
N MET A 56 8.23 1.47 10.65
CA MET A 56 9.67 1.71 10.53
C MET A 56 10.26 2.12 11.88
N SER A 57 11.47 1.67 12.17
CA SER A 57 12.21 2.12 13.35
C SER A 57 12.75 3.55 13.15
N ALA A 58 13.12 4.21 14.25
CA ALA A 58 13.77 5.52 14.18
C ALA A 58 15.08 5.49 13.36
N ASP A 59 15.84 4.39 13.45
CA ASP A 59 17.07 4.20 12.68
C ASP A 59 16.80 4.04 11.19
N GLU A 60 15.70 3.35 10.83
CA GLU A 60 15.26 3.21 9.44
C GLU A 60 14.84 4.56 8.86
N LEU A 61 14.06 5.35 9.61
CA LEU A 61 13.61 6.68 9.22
C LEU A 61 14.74 7.71 9.09
N ALA A 62 15.85 7.52 9.81
CA ALA A 62 17.02 8.39 9.73
C ALA A 62 17.85 8.18 8.42
N ILE A 63 17.54 7.15 7.63
CA ILE A 63 18.23 6.87 6.38
C ILE A 63 17.79 7.88 5.31
N SER A 64 18.72 8.72 4.85
CA SER A 64 18.43 9.80 3.89
C SER A 64 18.02 9.34 2.49
N SER A 65 18.36 8.10 2.11
CA SER A 65 18.00 7.53 0.81
C SER A 65 16.79 6.62 0.97
N GLU A 66 15.67 7.03 0.39
CA GLU A 66 14.41 6.29 0.42
C GLU A 66 14.59 4.84 -0.08
N ALA A 67 15.28 4.64 -1.20
CA ALA A 67 15.55 3.29 -1.72
C ALA A 67 16.33 2.42 -0.73
N LYS A 68 17.31 2.99 -0.02
CA LYS A 68 18.07 2.25 1.01
C LYS A 68 17.21 1.99 2.25
N MET A 69 16.41 2.98 2.67
CA MET A 69 15.47 2.84 3.79
C MET A 69 14.51 1.67 3.56
N LEU A 70 13.81 1.67 2.42
CA LEU A 70 12.88 0.60 2.05
C LEU A 70 13.59 -0.76 1.98
N GLU A 71 14.79 -0.82 1.41
CA GLU A 71 15.58 -2.06 1.34
C GLU A 71 15.91 -2.62 2.73
N VAL A 72 16.29 -1.76 3.68
CA VAL A 72 16.57 -2.15 5.08
C VAL A 72 15.31 -2.70 5.75
N VAL A 73 14.17 -2.01 5.62
CA VAL A 73 12.88 -2.44 6.18
C VAL A 73 12.48 -3.81 5.61
N LYS A 74 12.55 -3.97 4.29
CA LYS A 74 12.25 -5.25 3.60
C LYS A 74 13.14 -6.38 4.12
N ASN A 75 14.43 -6.13 4.29
CA ASN A 75 15.37 -7.13 4.79
C ASN A 75 15.09 -7.49 6.26
N ARG A 76 14.78 -6.52 7.11
CA ARG A 76 14.35 -6.77 8.50
C ARG A 76 13.11 -7.64 8.54
N VAL A 77 12.07 -7.27 7.80
CA VAL A 77 10.80 -8.03 7.78
C VAL A 77 11.03 -9.44 7.25
N SER A 78 11.82 -9.61 6.20
CA SER A 78 12.16 -10.92 5.64
C SER A 78 12.91 -11.80 6.66
N GLN A 79 13.85 -11.22 7.41
CA GLN A 79 14.59 -11.93 8.46
C GLN A 79 13.69 -12.30 9.65
N GLN A 80 12.82 -11.40 10.09
CA GLN A 80 11.91 -11.62 11.22
C GLN A 80 10.86 -12.69 10.93
N THR A 81 10.35 -12.73 9.69
CA THR A 81 9.26 -13.64 9.30
C THR A 81 9.73 -14.93 8.64
N GLY A 82 10.99 -14.96 8.15
CA GLY A 82 11.50 -16.04 7.31
C GLY A 82 10.89 -16.07 5.91
N VAL A 83 10.14 -15.03 5.51
CA VAL A 83 9.44 -14.96 4.22
C VAL A 83 10.28 -14.18 3.21
N PRO A 84 10.72 -14.82 2.11
CA PRO A 84 11.43 -14.14 1.04
C PRO A 84 10.48 -13.46 0.04
N GLY A 85 11.03 -12.58 -0.79
CA GLY A 85 10.30 -11.99 -1.93
C GLY A 85 9.23 -10.99 -1.51
N LEU A 86 9.47 -10.25 -0.43
CA LEU A 86 8.64 -9.13 -0.01
C LEU A 86 8.91 -7.91 -0.88
N VAL A 87 7.88 -7.15 -1.23
CA VAL A 87 8.00 -5.90 -1.99
C VAL A 87 7.03 -4.84 -1.51
N PHE A 88 7.38 -3.57 -1.69
CA PHE A 88 6.47 -2.46 -1.50
C PHE A 88 5.70 -2.20 -2.80
N PRO A 89 4.36 -2.09 -2.76
CA PRO A 89 3.61 -1.58 -3.89
C PRO A 89 4.03 -0.13 -4.15
N LYS A 90 4.46 0.15 -5.38
CA LYS A 90 5.03 1.45 -5.77
C LYS A 90 4.08 2.17 -6.69
N VAL A 91 3.63 3.36 -6.28
CA VAL A 91 2.88 4.27 -7.16
C VAL A 91 3.87 4.96 -8.10
N ILE A 92 3.64 4.88 -9.41
CA ILE A 92 4.51 5.48 -10.44
C ILE A 92 3.94 6.78 -11.01
N ARG A 93 2.62 6.95 -10.99
CA ARG A 93 1.91 8.18 -11.38
C ARG A 93 0.49 8.19 -10.84
N PHE A 94 -0.13 9.35 -10.87
CA PHE A 94 -1.56 9.52 -10.64
C PHE A 94 -2.23 9.95 -11.94
N ASP A 95 -3.27 9.23 -12.35
CA ASP A 95 -4.04 9.54 -13.54
C ASP A 95 -5.12 10.54 -13.17
N GLU A 96 -4.88 11.79 -13.55
CA GLU A 96 -5.87 12.86 -13.47
C GLU A 96 -6.79 12.80 -14.69
N LYS A 97 -8.10 12.60 -14.50
CA LYS A 97 -9.05 13.00 -15.52
C LYS A 97 -9.15 14.52 -15.49
N LYS A 98 -8.59 15.18 -16.52
CA LYS A 98 -8.70 16.63 -16.68
C LYS A 98 -10.18 17.00 -16.80
N GLY A 99 -10.71 17.65 -15.77
CA GLY A 99 -11.99 18.36 -15.85
C GLY A 99 -11.88 19.52 -16.85
N ASP A 100 -12.99 19.90 -17.46
CA ASP A 100 -13.02 21.03 -18.38
C ASP A 100 -12.78 22.34 -17.60
N VAL A 101 -11.55 22.83 -17.63
CA VAL A 101 -11.04 23.99 -16.86
C VAL A 101 -11.82 25.29 -17.17
N LYS A 102 -12.60 25.31 -18.26
CA LYS A 102 -13.46 26.44 -18.64
C LYS A 102 -14.78 26.50 -17.89
N ALA A 103 -15.15 25.43 -17.20
CA ALA A 103 -16.38 25.37 -16.43
C ALA A 103 -16.09 25.78 -14.98
N GLY A 104 -16.74 26.83 -14.47
CA GLY A 104 -16.45 27.40 -13.15
C GLY A 104 -16.56 26.41 -11.98
N PHE A 105 -16.25 26.84 -10.75
CA PHE A 105 -16.11 25.99 -9.56
C PHE A 105 -17.25 24.97 -9.32
N GLN A 106 -18.49 25.34 -9.62
CA GLN A 106 -19.66 24.43 -9.52
C GLN A 106 -19.63 23.27 -10.53
N ALA A 107 -19.07 23.47 -11.71
CA ALA A 107 -18.88 22.43 -12.71
C ALA A 107 -17.61 21.60 -12.43
N PHE A 108 -16.58 22.21 -11.85
CA PHE A 108 -15.44 21.48 -11.29
C PHE A 108 -15.90 20.47 -10.22
N LEU A 109 -16.71 20.88 -9.24
CA LEU A 109 -17.24 19.96 -8.22
C LEU A 109 -18.07 18.79 -8.80
N LYS A 110 -18.75 19.00 -9.93
CA LYS A 110 -19.56 17.96 -10.60
C LYS A 110 -18.75 17.02 -11.49
N SER A 111 -17.60 17.47 -11.99
CA SER A 111 -16.75 16.73 -12.93
C SER A 111 -15.44 16.25 -12.32
N TYR A 112 -15.15 16.65 -11.08
CA TYR A 112 -13.98 16.23 -10.34
C TYR A 112 -14.05 14.72 -10.07
N GLU A 113 -13.18 13.98 -10.74
CA GLU A 113 -12.85 12.62 -10.37
C GLU A 113 -11.55 12.63 -9.57
N LYS A 114 -11.51 11.83 -8.49
CA LYS A 114 -10.29 11.67 -7.69
C LYS A 114 -9.19 11.07 -8.58
N PRO A 115 -7.94 11.54 -8.48
CA PRO A 115 -6.82 10.94 -9.20
C PRO A 115 -6.73 9.44 -8.93
N ILE A 116 -6.50 8.65 -9.97
CA ILE A 116 -6.39 7.19 -9.86
C ILE A 116 -4.91 6.84 -9.72
N PRO A 117 -4.47 6.20 -8.63
CA PRO A 117 -3.09 5.76 -8.51
C PRO A 117 -2.80 4.65 -9.53
N VAL A 118 -1.70 4.83 -10.27
CA VAL A 118 -1.14 3.81 -11.15
C VAL A 118 0.11 3.26 -10.47
N TYR A 119 0.15 1.94 -10.32
CA TYR A 119 1.21 1.21 -9.64
C TYR A 119 2.17 0.57 -10.64
N GLU A 120 3.39 0.33 -10.21
CA GLU A 120 4.30 -0.64 -10.82
C GLU A 120 3.80 -2.06 -10.48
N SER A 121 3.77 -2.97 -11.45
CA SER A 121 3.38 -4.36 -11.21
C SER A 121 4.46 -5.08 -10.39
N ILE A 122 4.04 -5.79 -9.34
CA ILE A 122 4.96 -6.57 -8.51
C ILE A 122 5.53 -7.81 -9.22
N PHE A 123 4.94 -8.20 -10.36
CA PHE A 123 5.36 -9.37 -11.15
C PHE A 123 6.32 -9.01 -12.29
N ASP A 124 6.21 -7.79 -12.83
CA ASP A 124 7.05 -7.24 -13.88
C ASP A 124 7.12 -5.72 -13.72
N GLN A 125 8.27 -5.22 -13.28
CA GLN A 125 8.48 -3.79 -12.99
C GLN A 125 8.38 -2.88 -14.22
N SER A 126 8.35 -3.45 -15.43
CA SER A 126 8.12 -2.68 -16.66
C SER A 126 6.63 -2.42 -16.94
N LYS A 127 5.73 -2.98 -16.14
CA LYS A 127 4.27 -2.97 -16.37
C LYS A 127 3.55 -2.16 -15.32
N GLU A 128 2.45 -1.56 -15.76
CA GLU A 128 1.55 -0.83 -14.90
C GLU A 128 0.48 -1.74 -14.30
N ALA A 129 0.02 -1.38 -13.12
CA ALA A 129 -1.13 -1.98 -12.46
C ALA A 129 -2.06 -0.89 -11.91
N ILE A 130 -3.36 -1.17 -11.83
CA ILE A 130 -4.36 -0.21 -11.38
C ILE A 130 -5.24 -0.82 -10.30
N GLN A 131 -5.70 0.02 -9.36
CA GLN A 131 -6.70 -0.39 -8.40
C GLN A 131 -8.02 -0.64 -9.14
N ILE A 132 -8.55 -1.84 -9.02
CA ILE A 132 -9.83 -2.24 -9.63
C ILE A 132 -10.96 -2.29 -8.60
N GLU A 133 -10.64 -2.46 -7.32
CA GLU A 133 -11.62 -2.65 -6.26
C GLU A 133 -11.03 -2.25 -4.90
N LYS A 134 -11.90 -1.84 -3.98
CA LYS A 134 -11.58 -1.66 -2.56
C LYS A 134 -12.36 -2.71 -1.78
N LEU A 135 -11.67 -3.43 -0.90
CA LEU A 135 -12.23 -4.49 -0.08
C LEU A 135 -12.09 -4.11 1.39
N SER A 136 -13.09 -4.45 2.19
CA SER A 136 -12.95 -4.51 3.63
C SER A 136 -11.93 -5.60 4.03
N ILE A 137 -11.42 -5.50 5.25
CA ILE A 137 -10.51 -6.50 5.82
C ILE A 137 -11.18 -7.88 5.85
N ASP A 138 -12.47 -7.94 6.16
CA ASP A 138 -13.21 -9.20 6.26
C ASP A 138 -13.44 -9.84 4.88
N GLU A 139 -13.75 -9.04 3.85
CA GLU A 139 -13.84 -9.53 2.48
C GLU A 139 -12.50 -10.11 2.01
N PHE A 140 -11.39 -9.42 2.28
CA PHE A 140 -10.06 -9.91 1.94
C PHE A 140 -9.72 -11.22 2.65
N LYS A 141 -10.02 -11.34 3.95
CA LYS A 141 -9.85 -12.59 4.71
C LYS A 141 -10.75 -13.71 4.16
N GLY A 142 -11.98 -13.37 3.74
CA GLY A 142 -12.90 -14.30 3.09
C GLY A 142 -12.37 -14.88 1.76
N LEU A 143 -11.52 -14.12 1.06
CA LEU A 143 -10.80 -14.58 -0.14
C LEU A 143 -9.52 -15.39 0.18
N GLY A 144 -9.26 -15.70 1.45
CA GLY A 144 -8.05 -16.38 1.90
C GLY A 144 -6.85 -15.43 2.13
N GLY A 145 -7.08 -14.12 2.12
CA GLY A 145 -6.10 -13.10 2.44
C GLY A 145 -5.62 -13.18 3.89
N LYS A 146 -4.34 -12.88 4.11
CA LYS A 146 -3.71 -12.85 5.43
C LYS A 146 -3.01 -11.52 5.63
N ILE A 147 -3.24 -10.93 6.80
CA ILE A 147 -2.54 -9.71 7.22
C ILE A 147 -1.71 -10.05 8.45
N HIS A 148 -0.40 -9.86 8.33
CA HIS A 148 0.58 -10.08 9.38
C HIS A 148 0.97 -8.73 9.97
N LEU A 149 0.52 -8.47 11.20
CA LEU A 149 0.93 -7.30 11.96
C LEU A 149 2.25 -7.58 12.68
N LEU A 150 3.25 -6.72 12.45
CA LEU A 150 4.60 -6.88 13.01
C LEU A 150 4.92 -5.73 13.96
N GLY A 151 5.52 -6.07 15.10
CA GLY A 151 5.81 -5.09 16.16
C GLY A 151 4.60 -4.86 17.06
N ASN A 152 4.48 -3.64 17.60
CA ASN A 152 3.42 -3.27 18.54
C ASN A 152 2.23 -2.64 17.81
N ILE A 153 1.67 -3.36 16.83
CA ILE A 153 0.55 -2.90 15.99
C ILE A 153 -0.67 -3.79 16.23
N SER A 154 -1.85 -3.19 16.32
CA SER A 154 -3.15 -3.88 16.38
C SER A 154 -4.12 -3.32 15.35
N MET A 155 -5.06 -4.17 14.90
CA MET A 155 -6.27 -3.80 14.14
C MET A 155 -7.50 -4.13 14.97
#